data_AF-A0A2N5RDB0-F1
#
_entry.id   AF-A0A2N5RDB0-F1
#
_cell.length_a   1.000
_cell.length_b   1.000
_cell.length_c   1.000
_cell.angle_alpha   90.00
_cell.angle_beta   90.00
_cell.angle_gamma   90.00
#
_symmetry.space_group_name_H-M   'P 1'
#
loop_
_entity.id
_entity.type
_entity.pdbx_description
1 polymer ?
#
loop_
_entity_poly.entity_id
_entity_poly.type
_entity_poly.pdbx_seq_one_letter_code
_entity_poly.pdbx_strand_id
1 'polypeptide(L)'
;MKVCFLILMVLFSSFLFSETFTLKETLLATPGVLSLNDLTFEKVDTDKDLMVLLPGFEYFVSKSFLKIRFPEHEFTGADQIKITVKGPDEIRKVVYEEIEKKIGVKDFEAFVVKTFGKFPQDLGLSSVRVTRISKNLINVFLKFTDGSYVTLNVVLKKERNVVVLKRNINVGDVIKEDFVTMEERDIFEINGEPFYSLLEVVGMVSKRYLRSGTVLTKDMLEDPPDVVKGQIVPAYVDLGSIKVSTFVEVLENGHLGETVKAMNIESRKYVFGRVEKGPVLRILGVTE
;
A
#
# COMPACT_ATOMS: atom_id res chain seq x y z
N MET A 1 -42.82 29.63 63.52
CA MET A 1 -42.69 28.24 64.03
C MET A 1 -43.49 27.32 63.13
N LYS A 2 -42.89 26.20 62.70
CA LYS A 2 -43.39 25.14 61.79
C LYS A 2 -43.26 25.47 60.29
N VAL A 3 -42.05 25.39 59.74
CA VAL A 3 -41.27 24.20 59.33
C VAL A 3 -41.59 23.81 57.89
N CYS A 4 -40.68 24.24 57.02
CA CYS A 4 -40.43 23.75 55.68
C CYS A 4 -39.79 22.36 55.82
N PHE A 5 -40.36 21.32 55.21
CA PHE A 5 -39.74 19.99 55.09
C PHE A 5 -40.03 19.48 53.68
N LEU A 6 -39.09 19.69 52.77
CA LEU A 6 -38.16 18.68 52.27
C LEU A 6 -38.84 17.65 51.35
N ILE A 7 -39.10 18.08 50.11
CA ILE A 7 -39.23 17.15 48.99
C ILE A 7 -37.82 16.63 48.74
N LEU A 8 -37.56 15.40 49.17
CA LEU A 8 -36.37 14.64 48.83
C LEU A 8 -36.42 14.37 47.32
N MET A 9 -35.81 15.26 46.54
CA MET A 9 -35.48 14.98 45.15
C MET A 9 -34.45 13.84 45.17
N VAL A 10 -34.94 12.61 44.97
CA VAL A 10 -34.07 11.53 44.54
C VAL A 10 -33.63 11.91 43.13
N LEU A 11 -32.53 12.65 43.04
CA LEU A 11 -31.64 12.64 41.89
C LEU A 11 -31.18 11.19 41.77
N PHE A 12 -32.00 10.37 41.12
CA PHE A 12 -31.53 9.19 40.42
C PHE A 12 -30.58 9.75 39.37
N SER A 13 -29.31 9.93 39.77
CA SER A 13 -28.23 9.90 38.81
C SER A 13 -28.41 8.56 38.12
N SER A 14 -29.01 8.58 36.94
CA SER A 14 -28.84 7.52 35.97
C SER A 14 -27.34 7.51 35.69
N PHE A 15 -26.60 6.81 36.55
CA PHE A 15 -25.38 6.15 36.16
C PHE A 15 -25.80 5.36 34.93
N LEU A 16 -25.57 5.93 33.76
CA LEU A 16 -25.68 5.23 32.48
C LEU A 16 -24.64 4.13 32.60
N PHE A 17 -25.06 2.99 33.12
CA PHE A 17 -24.26 1.78 33.08
C PHE A 17 -24.21 1.42 31.61
N SER A 18 -23.17 1.91 30.92
CA SER A 18 -22.93 1.52 29.54
C SER A 18 -22.73 0.02 29.55
N GLU A 19 -23.70 -0.71 29.01
CA GLU A 19 -23.60 -2.15 28.89
C GLU A 19 -22.32 -2.47 28.12
N THR A 20 -21.50 -3.34 28.72
CA THR A 20 -20.22 -3.72 28.17
C THR A 20 -20.37 -5.08 27.52
N PHE A 21 -20.04 -5.17 26.24
CA PHE A 21 -20.15 -6.40 25.46
C PHE A 21 -18.78 -6.91 25.02
N THR A 22 -18.58 -8.21 25.20
CA THR A 22 -17.33 -8.88 24.87
C THR A 22 -17.40 -9.41 23.44
N LEU A 23 -16.49 -8.94 22.59
CA LEU A 23 -16.43 -9.32 21.18
C LEU A 23 -15.76 -10.69 20.99
N LYS A 24 -16.33 -11.52 20.12
CA LYS A 24 -15.69 -12.75 19.61
C LYS A 24 -14.47 -12.39 18.75
N GLU A 25 -13.48 -13.29 18.66
CA GLU A 25 -12.35 -13.12 17.74
C GLU A 25 -12.69 -13.55 16.31
N THR A 26 -13.42 -14.66 16.18
CA THR A 26 -13.83 -15.22 14.89
C THR A 26 -15.28 -15.67 14.92
N LEU A 27 -15.93 -15.66 13.75
CA LEU A 27 -17.30 -16.12 13.56
C LEU A 27 -17.42 -16.90 12.25
N LEU A 28 -17.98 -18.10 12.32
CA LEU A 28 -18.37 -18.88 11.16
C LEU A 28 -19.85 -18.66 10.90
N ALA A 29 -20.17 -17.88 9.87
CA ALA A 29 -21.53 -17.42 9.58
C ALA A 29 -22.15 -18.16 8.38
N THR A 30 -23.47 -17.99 8.24
CA THR A 30 -24.22 -18.35 7.03
C THR A 30 -24.62 -17.07 6.28
N PRO A 31 -24.92 -17.14 4.97
CA PRO A 31 -25.34 -15.96 4.21
C PRO A 31 -26.62 -15.37 4.79
N GLY A 32 -26.68 -14.04 4.87
CA GLY A 32 -27.83 -13.35 5.43
C GLY A 32 -27.47 -11.96 5.94
N VAL A 33 -28.14 -11.54 7.01
CA VAL A 33 -27.88 -10.25 7.66
C VAL A 33 -27.24 -10.50 9.02
N LEU A 34 -26.09 -9.87 9.23
CA LEU A 34 -25.36 -9.90 10.49
C LEU A 34 -25.99 -8.92 11.48
N SER A 35 -26.21 -9.38 12.70
CA SER A 35 -26.65 -8.57 13.83
C SER A 35 -25.54 -8.45 14.89
N LEU A 36 -25.70 -7.54 15.85
CA LEU A 36 -24.73 -7.41 16.94
C LEU A 36 -24.69 -8.66 17.84
N ASN A 37 -25.83 -9.32 18.01
CA ASN A 37 -25.96 -10.57 18.78
C ASN A 37 -25.08 -11.70 18.25
N ASP A 38 -24.76 -11.70 16.95
CA ASP A 38 -23.89 -12.70 16.35
C ASP A 38 -22.42 -12.50 16.77
N LEU A 39 -22.04 -11.26 17.12
CA LEU A 39 -20.66 -10.84 17.36
C LEU A 39 -20.26 -10.83 18.84
N THR A 40 -21.23 -10.73 19.74
CA THR A 40 -21.03 -10.67 21.20
C THR A 40 -21.30 -12.02 21.86
N PHE A 41 -20.77 -12.22 23.07
CA PHE A 41 -21.14 -13.37 23.90
C PHE A 41 -22.44 -13.13 24.67
N GLU A 42 -22.67 -11.88 25.06
CA GLU A 42 -23.86 -11.42 25.74
C GLU A 42 -24.97 -11.10 24.72
N LYS A 43 -26.23 -11.24 25.16
CA LYS A 43 -27.39 -10.86 24.36
C LYS A 43 -27.58 -9.35 24.43
N VAL A 44 -27.65 -8.71 23.27
CA VAL A 44 -27.92 -7.29 23.10
C VAL A 44 -29.36 -7.10 22.65
N ASP A 45 -30.09 -6.21 23.33
CA ASP A 45 -31.45 -5.81 22.93
C ASP A 45 -31.40 -4.83 21.76
N THR A 46 -31.12 -5.34 20.57
CA THR A 46 -31.07 -4.55 19.34
C THR A 46 -31.47 -5.35 18.11
N ASP A 47 -32.33 -4.74 17.28
CA ASP A 47 -32.74 -5.24 15.97
C ASP A 47 -31.99 -4.55 14.82
N LYS A 48 -30.89 -3.83 15.12
CA LYS A 48 -30.14 -3.10 14.09
C LYS A 48 -29.26 -4.05 13.28
N ASP A 49 -29.56 -4.12 11.99
CA ASP A 49 -28.69 -4.76 11.00
C ASP A 49 -27.31 -4.08 10.94
N LEU A 50 -26.27 -4.91 10.93
CA LEU A 50 -24.88 -4.47 10.79
C LEU A 50 -24.38 -4.56 9.36
N MET A 51 -24.48 -5.75 8.76
CA MET A 51 -23.90 -6.04 7.46
C MET A 51 -24.69 -7.12 6.72
N VAL A 52 -24.67 -7.03 5.39
CA VAL A 52 -25.10 -8.10 4.49
C VAL A 52 -23.93 -9.06 4.25
N LEU A 53 -24.12 -10.34 4.59
CA LEU A 53 -23.14 -11.42 4.46
C LEU A 53 -23.45 -12.24 3.21
N LEU A 54 -22.60 -12.13 2.18
CA LEU A 54 -22.68 -12.92 0.96
C LEU A 54 -21.84 -14.20 1.10
N PRO A 55 -22.26 -15.30 0.45
CA PRO A 55 -21.58 -16.59 0.57
C PRO A 55 -20.14 -16.54 0.05
N GLY A 56 -19.24 -17.26 0.73
CA GLY A 56 -17.85 -17.45 0.32
C GLY A 56 -16.91 -16.27 0.63
N PHE A 57 -17.44 -15.12 1.07
CA PHE A 57 -16.64 -13.94 1.44
C PHE A 57 -16.14 -14.00 2.88
N GLU A 58 -15.03 -13.30 3.11
CA GLU A 58 -14.50 -13.01 4.44
C GLU A 58 -14.76 -11.55 4.79
N TYR A 59 -15.15 -11.30 6.03
CA TYR A 59 -15.47 -9.97 6.54
C TYR A 59 -14.63 -9.67 7.77
N PHE A 60 -14.43 -8.37 7.98
CA PHE A 60 -13.91 -7.87 9.24
C PHE A 60 -14.84 -6.82 9.83
N VAL A 61 -15.15 -6.99 11.11
CA VAL A 61 -15.85 -5.97 11.90
C VAL A 61 -14.87 -5.44 12.93
N SER A 62 -14.50 -4.16 12.85
CA SER A 62 -13.63 -3.54 13.85
C SER A 62 -14.41 -3.05 15.05
N LYS A 63 -13.79 -3.09 16.22
CA LYS A 63 -14.32 -2.46 17.45
C LYS A 63 -14.62 -0.97 17.23
N SER A 64 -13.79 -0.27 16.46
CA SER A 64 -14.01 1.13 16.09
C SER A 64 -15.28 1.34 15.25
N PHE A 65 -15.59 0.42 14.33
CA PHE A 65 -16.84 0.45 13.56
C PHE A 65 -18.05 0.25 14.48
N LEU A 66 -17.98 -0.70 15.43
CA LEU A 66 -19.05 -0.95 16.38
C LEU A 66 -19.29 0.26 17.30
N LYS A 67 -18.23 0.89 17.82
CA LYS A 67 -18.35 2.13 18.62
C LYS A 67 -19.01 3.28 17.87
N ILE A 68 -18.81 3.38 16.56
CA ILE A 68 -19.48 4.39 15.72
C ILE A 68 -20.97 4.03 15.52
N ARG A 69 -21.28 2.73 15.36
CA ARG A 69 -22.63 2.26 15.04
C ARG A 69 -23.54 2.15 16.27
N PHE A 70 -22.95 1.84 17.42
CA PHE A 70 -23.58 1.70 18.73
C PHE A 70 -22.80 2.49 19.79
N PRO A 71 -22.82 3.84 19.71
CA PRO A 71 -22.11 4.69 20.67
C PRO A 71 -22.62 4.55 22.12
N GLU A 72 -23.80 3.96 22.31
CA GLU A 72 -24.43 3.66 23.59
C GLU A 72 -23.80 2.48 24.35
N HIS A 73 -22.93 1.71 23.72
CA HIS A 73 -22.35 0.48 24.27
C HIS A 73 -20.83 0.55 24.37
N GLU A 74 -20.28 -0.12 25.37
CA GLU A 74 -18.83 -0.33 25.48
C GLU A 74 -18.46 -1.72 24.95
N PHE A 75 -17.32 -1.81 24.28
CA PHE A 75 -16.87 -3.05 23.65
C PHE A 75 -15.47 -3.44 24.14
N THR A 76 -15.34 -4.67 24.64
CA THR A 76 -14.08 -5.27 25.11
C THR A 76 -13.70 -6.49 24.26
N GLY A 77 -12.54 -7.10 24.54
CA GLY A 77 -12.04 -8.24 23.76
C GLY A 77 -11.33 -7.82 22.47
N ALA A 78 -11.52 -8.59 21.40
CA ALA A 78 -10.81 -8.43 20.13
C ALA A 78 -10.99 -7.03 19.50
N ASP A 79 -9.94 -6.47 18.91
CA ASP A 79 -10.03 -5.20 18.17
C ASP A 79 -10.73 -5.36 16.81
N GLN A 80 -10.73 -6.57 16.28
CA GLN A 80 -11.35 -6.93 15.02
C GLN A 80 -11.86 -8.36 15.07
N ILE A 81 -13.04 -8.58 14.50
CA ILE A 81 -13.70 -9.89 14.41
C ILE A 81 -13.59 -10.38 12.97
N LYS A 82 -12.98 -11.56 12.75
CA LYS A 82 -12.94 -12.20 11.43
C LYS A 82 -14.20 -13.05 11.23
N ILE A 83 -14.96 -12.77 10.18
CA ILE A 83 -16.16 -13.55 9.85
C ILE A 83 -15.92 -14.30 8.54
N THR A 84 -16.12 -15.61 8.56
CA THR A 84 -16.08 -16.47 7.36
C THR A 84 -17.49 -16.92 7.03
N VAL A 85 -17.99 -16.58 5.85
CA VAL A 85 -19.36 -16.91 5.44
C VAL A 85 -19.35 -18.19 4.61
N LYS A 86 -20.03 -19.23 5.09
CA LYS A 86 -20.21 -20.50 4.35
C LYS A 86 -21.02 -20.29 3.08
N GLY A 87 -20.79 -21.14 2.08
CA GLY A 87 -21.60 -21.22 0.87
C GLY A 87 -20.77 -21.25 -0.41
N PRO A 88 -21.43 -21.26 -1.57
CA PRO A 88 -20.76 -21.22 -2.87
C PRO A 88 -19.90 -19.96 -3.03
N ASP A 89 -18.78 -20.09 -3.73
CA ASP A 89 -17.80 -19.00 -3.92
C ASP A 89 -17.90 -18.35 -5.32
N GLU A 90 -18.95 -18.65 -6.08
CA GLU A 90 -19.14 -18.20 -7.47
C GLU A 90 -19.14 -16.66 -7.59
N ILE A 91 -19.93 -15.98 -6.75
CA ILE A 91 -19.95 -14.51 -6.68
C ILE A 91 -18.57 -13.98 -6.30
N ARG A 92 -17.90 -14.63 -5.35
CA ARG A 92 -16.57 -14.23 -4.89
C ARG A 92 -15.55 -14.32 -6.03
N LYS A 93 -15.55 -15.40 -6.82
CA LYS A 93 -14.65 -15.57 -7.97
C LYS A 93 -14.82 -14.44 -8.97
N VAL A 94 -16.07 -14.13 -9.36
CA VAL A 94 -16.37 -13.01 -10.28
C VAL A 94 -15.86 -11.69 -9.71
N VAL A 95 -16.08 -11.43 -8.42
CA VAL A 95 -15.60 -10.20 -7.76
C VAL A 95 -14.08 -10.13 -7.73
N TYR A 96 -13.40 -11.23 -7.41
CA TYR A 96 -11.93 -11.27 -7.37
C TYR A 96 -11.35 -11.00 -8.76
N GLU A 97 -11.90 -11.62 -9.81
CA GLU A 97 -11.49 -11.37 -11.20
C GLU A 97 -11.66 -9.89 -11.60
N GLU A 98 -12.79 -9.28 -11.25
CA GLU A 98 -13.04 -7.86 -11.56
C GLU A 98 -12.12 -6.92 -10.74
N ILE A 99 -11.82 -7.27 -9.49
CA ILE A 99 -10.83 -6.54 -8.69
C ILE A 99 -9.44 -6.68 -9.31
N GLU A 100 -8.99 -7.89 -9.68
CA GLU A 100 -7.71 -8.14 -10.35
C GLU A 100 -7.56 -7.31 -11.62
N LYS A 101 -8.57 -7.31 -12.49
CA LYS A 101 -8.61 -6.47 -13.70
C LYS A 101 -8.48 -4.99 -13.37
N LYS A 102 -9.15 -4.54 -12.30
CA LYS A 102 -9.14 -3.13 -11.90
C LYS A 102 -7.81 -2.70 -11.29
N ILE A 103 -7.12 -3.58 -10.56
CA ILE A 103 -5.93 -3.21 -9.79
C ILE A 103 -4.60 -3.66 -10.38
N GLY A 104 -4.59 -4.65 -11.28
CA GLY A 104 -3.38 -5.20 -11.87
C GLY A 104 -2.54 -6.07 -10.93
N VAL A 105 -3.09 -6.52 -9.81
CA VAL A 105 -2.43 -7.34 -8.78
C VAL A 105 -3.25 -8.61 -8.61
N LYS A 106 -2.58 -9.76 -8.69
CA LYS A 106 -3.15 -11.10 -8.45
C LYS A 106 -2.85 -11.59 -7.04
N ASP A 107 -3.40 -12.72 -6.64
CA ASP A 107 -3.06 -13.42 -5.39
C ASP A 107 -3.12 -12.51 -4.15
N PHE A 108 -4.15 -11.66 -4.08
CA PHE A 108 -4.41 -10.83 -2.91
C PHE A 108 -5.46 -11.50 -2.03
N GLU A 109 -5.43 -11.14 -0.75
CA GLU A 109 -6.52 -11.37 0.17
C GLU A 109 -7.47 -10.18 0.14
N ALA A 110 -8.76 -10.44 0.31
CA ALA A 110 -9.78 -9.40 0.26
C ALA A 110 -10.79 -9.60 1.39
N PHE A 111 -10.98 -8.57 2.20
CA PHE A 111 -11.84 -8.59 3.37
C PHE A 111 -12.89 -7.50 3.27
N VAL A 112 -14.16 -7.88 3.37
CA VAL A 112 -15.26 -6.92 3.36
C VAL A 112 -15.34 -6.24 4.74
N VAL A 113 -15.22 -4.92 4.77
CA VAL A 113 -15.24 -4.14 6.03
C VAL A 113 -16.52 -3.37 6.25
N LYS A 114 -17.30 -3.12 5.19
CA LYS A 114 -18.63 -2.51 5.26
C LYS A 114 -19.49 -3.02 4.12
N THR A 115 -20.79 -3.08 4.35
CA THR A 115 -21.77 -3.38 3.31
C THR A 115 -22.95 -2.41 3.35
N PHE A 116 -23.60 -2.26 2.21
CA PHE A 116 -24.80 -1.45 2.05
C PHE A 116 -25.78 -2.18 1.13
N GLY A 117 -27.07 -1.86 1.26
CA GLY A 117 -28.12 -2.48 0.46
C GLY A 117 -28.90 -3.52 1.28
N LYS A 118 -29.52 -4.48 0.59
CA LYS A 118 -30.34 -5.52 1.19
C LYS A 118 -29.85 -6.89 0.74
N PHE A 119 -29.98 -7.89 1.62
CA PHE A 119 -29.68 -9.27 1.23
C PHE A 119 -30.63 -9.70 0.09
N PRO A 120 -30.10 -10.22 -1.03
CA PRO A 120 -30.92 -10.58 -2.19
C PRO A 120 -31.76 -11.84 -1.91
N GLN A 121 -32.92 -11.95 -2.56
CA GLN A 121 -33.74 -13.17 -2.55
C GLN A 121 -33.15 -14.23 -3.50
N ASP A 122 -32.55 -13.77 -4.61
CA ASP A 122 -31.85 -14.59 -5.58
C ASP A 122 -30.40 -14.13 -5.73
N LEU A 123 -29.45 -15.07 -5.62
CA LEU A 123 -28.02 -14.80 -5.72
C LEU A 123 -27.53 -14.68 -7.18
N GLY A 124 -28.42 -14.76 -8.17
CA GLY A 124 -28.13 -14.46 -9.56
C GLY A 124 -27.55 -13.04 -9.74
N LEU A 125 -26.33 -12.95 -10.25
CA LEU A 125 -25.68 -11.66 -10.55
C LEU A 125 -26.15 -11.10 -11.89
N SER A 126 -26.63 -9.86 -11.88
CA SER A 126 -26.96 -9.08 -13.09
C SER A 126 -25.76 -8.25 -13.58
N SER A 127 -25.04 -7.60 -12.67
CA SER A 127 -23.85 -6.82 -13.02
C SER A 127 -22.93 -6.62 -11.82
N VAL A 128 -21.62 -6.54 -12.08
CA VAL A 128 -20.59 -6.19 -11.10
C VAL A 128 -19.88 -4.93 -11.55
N ARG A 129 -19.67 -3.97 -10.64
CA ARG A 129 -18.88 -2.76 -10.89
C ARG A 129 -17.89 -2.54 -9.78
N VAL A 130 -16.61 -2.41 -10.14
CA VAL A 130 -15.51 -2.19 -9.20
C VAL A 130 -14.94 -0.78 -9.34
N THR A 131 -14.88 -0.06 -8.23
CA THR A 131 -14.30 1.29 -8.14
C THR A 131 -13.21 1.30 -7.08
N ARG A 132 -12.03 1.84 -7.41
CA ARG A 132 -10.95 2.02 -6.44
C ARG A 132 -11.21 3.28 -5.62
N ILE A 133 -11.35 3.15 -4.30
CA ILE A 133 -11.51 4.30 -3.38
C ILE A 133 -10.12 4.80 -2.94
N SER A 134 -9.24 3.89 -2.53
CA SER A 134 -7.84 4.16 -2.16
C SER A 134 -6.93 3.05 -2.68
N LYS A 135 -5.65 3.04 -2.30
CA LYS A 135 -4.71 1.98 -2.71
C LYS A 135 -5.16 0.58 -2.27
N ASN A 136 -5.68 0.45 -1.04
CA ASN A 136 -6.11 -0.81 -0.46
C ASN A 136 -7.63 -0.96 -0.33
N LEU A 137 -8.41 0.12 -0.49
CA LEU A 137 -9.86 0.10 -0.32
C LEU A 137 -10.59 0.15 -1.67
N ILE A 138 -11.37 -0.88 -1.95
CA ILE A 138 -12.13 -1.07 -3.17
C ILE A 138 -13.63 -1.08 -2.86
N ASN A 139 -14.40 -0.38 -3.66
CA ASN A 139 -15.86 -0.48 -3.68
C ASN A 139 -16.30 -1.48 -4.75
N VAL A 140 -17.09 -2.46 -4.36
CA VAL A 140 -17.70 -3.44 -5.26
C VAL A 140 -19.21 -3.27 -5.20
N PHE A 141 -19.80 -2.84 -6.30
CA PHE A 141 -21.25 -2.74 -6.44
C PHE A 141 -21.77 -3.98 -7.18
N LEU A 142 -22.66 -4.72 -6.53
CA LEU A 142 -23.31 -5.91 -7.06
C LEU A 142 -24.79 -5.62 -7.27
N LYS A 143 -25.27 -5.83 -8.49
CA LYS A 143 -26.70 -5.83 -8.81
C LYS A 143 -27.15 -7.25 -9.06
N PHE A 144 -28.25 -7.65 -8.45
CA PHE A 144 -28.81 -8.99 -8.56
C PHE A 144 -29.98 -9.02 -9.56
N THR A 145 -30.34 -10.23 -10.00
CA THR A 145 -31.45 -10.52 -10.92
C THR A 145 -32.81 -10.08 -10.38
N ASP A 146 -33.00 -10.16 -9.06
CA ASP A 146 -34.20 -9.70 -8.36
C ASP A 146 -34.31 -8.16 -8.24
N GLY A 147 -33.34 -7.42 -8.79
CA GLY A 147 -33.28 -5.97 -8.77
C GLY A 147 -32.69 -5.38 -7.49
N SER A 148 -32.41 -6.20 -6.47
CA SER A 148 -31.68 -5.77 -5.29
C SER A 148 -30.21 -5.45 -5.61
N TYR A 149 -29.55 -4.76 -4.68
CA TYR A 149 -28.13 -4.47 -4.79
C TYR A 149 -27.45 -4.60 -3.44
N VAL A 150 -26.18 -4.99 -3.50
CA VAL A 150 -25.27 -4.99 -2.36
C VAL A 150 -23.99 -4.27 -2.77
N THR A 151 -23.57 -3.32 -1.96
CA THR A 151 -22.28 -2.65 -2.12
C THR A 151 -21.33 -3.16 -1.05
N LEU A 152 -20.17 -3.66 -1.43
CA LEU A 152 -19.11 -4.10 -0.53
C LEU A 152 -17.97 -3.08 -0.54
N ASN A 153 -17.55 -2.62 0.62
CA ASN A 153 -16.25 -1.99 0.78
C ASN A 153 -15.26 -3.06 1.20
N VAL A 154 -14.26 -3.28 0.35
CA VAL A 154 -13.31 -4.38 0.44
C VAL A 154 -11.93 -3.82 0.67
N VAL A 155 -11.29 -4.22 1.77
CA VAL A 155 -9.87 -3.95 2.03
C VAL A 155 -9.06 -5.09 1.45
N LEU A 156 -8.08 -4.76 0.62
CA LEU A 156 -7.13 -5.69 0.05
C LEU A 156 -5.89 -5.77 0.93
N LYS A 157 -5.34 -6.97 1.03
CA LYS A 157 -4.03 -7.23 1.65
C LYS A 157 -3.23 -8.13 0.74
N LYS A 158 -1.93 -7.90 0.67
CA LYS A 158 -1.01 -8.85 0.03
C LYS A 158 0.36 -8.73 0.66
N GLU A 159 0.64 -9.67 1.55
CA GLU A 159 1.95 -9.81 2.17
C GLU A 159 2.97 -10.30 1.13
N ARG A 160 4.07 -9.58 0.98
CA ARG A 160 5.23 -10.03 0.22
C ARG A 160 6.51 -9.66 0.95
N ASN A 161 7.54 -10.48 0.76
CA ASN A 161 8.90 -10.12 1.12
C ASN A 161 9.37 -8.95 0.23
N VAL A 162 9.71 -7.83 0.85
CA VAL A 162 10.24 -6.62 0.21
C VAL A 162 11.57 -6.24 0.82
N VAL A 163 12.34 -5.42 0.11
CA VAL A 163 13.63 -4.96 0.61
C VAL A 163 13.48 -3.80 1.60
N VAL A 164 14.08 -3.94 2.77
CA VAL A 164 14.06 -2.96 3.87
C VAL A 164 15.47 -2.60 4.30
N LEU A 165 15.68 -1.32 4.64
CA LEU A 165 16.96 -0.84 5.17
C LEU A 165 17.17 -1.26 6.63
N LYS A 166 18.36 -1.78 6.94
CA LYS A 166 18.82 -2.09 8.30
C LYS A 166 19.47 -0.90 9.01
N ARG A 167 19.82 0.14 8.26
CA ARG A 167 20.52 1.33 8.76
C ARG A 167 20.10 2.58 8.02
N ASN A 168 20.46 3.74 8.56
CA ASN A 168 20.30 5.01 7.86
C ASN A 168 21.32 5.11 6.71
N ILE A 169 20.89 5.69 5.59
CA ILE A 169 21.73 6.03 4.43
C ILE A 169 21.45 7.46 3.97
N ASN A 170 22.49 8.14 3.47
CA ASN A 170 22.41 9.51 2.98
C ASN A 170 22.19 9.56 1.46
N VAL A 171 21.97 10.77 0.94
CA VAL A 171 21.96 11.03 -0.50
C VAL A 171 23.34 10.67 -1.08
N GLY A 172 23.37 9.95 -2.19
CA GLY A 172 24.59 9.53 -2.88
C GLY A 172 25.24 8.25 -2.33
N ASP A 173 24.74 7.69 -1.23
CA ASP A 173 25.27 6.43 -0.70
C ASP A 173 24.92 5.27 -1.63
N VAL A 174 25.91 4.42 -1.92
CA VAL A 174 25.73 3.17 -2.66
C VAL A 174 25.22 2.09 -1.72
N ILE A 175 24.14 1.41 -2.09
CA ILE A 175 23.57 0.32 -1.31
C ILE A 175 24.47 -0.92 -1.37
N LYS A 176 24.79 -1.44 -0.20
CA LYS A 176 25.55 -2.68 0.00
C LYS A 176 24.66 -3.77 0.57
N GLU A 177 25.06 -5.03 0.38
CA GLU A 177 24.30 -6.19 0.87
C GLU A 177 24.01 -6.13 2.37
N ASP A 178 24.95 -5.65 3.19
CA ASP A 178 24.80 -5.57 4.65
C ASP A 178 23.82 -4.47 5.11
N PHE A 179 23.44 -3.55 4.22
CA PHE A 179 22.55 -2.42 4.52
C PHE A 179 21.08 -2.81 4.43
N VAL A 180 20.76 -3.93 3.78
CA VAL A 180 19.40 -4.31 3.42
C VAL A 180 19.05 -5.71 3.93
N THR A 181 17.76 -5.97 4.07
CA THR A 181 17.20 -7.27 4.41
C THR A 181 15.86 -7.46 3.70
N MET A 182 15.40 -8.70 3.60
CA MET A 182 14.04 -9.00 3.19
C MET A 182 13.14 -9.01 4.42
N GLU A 183 11.99 -8.32 4.35
CA GLU A 183 10.95 -8.43 5.36
C GLU A 183 9.57 -8.53 4.71
N GLU A 184 8.67 -9.27 5.35
CA GLU A 184 7.28 -9.38 4.92
C GLU A 184 6.52 -8.09 5.24
N ARG A 185 5.84 -7.54 4.23
CA ARG A 185 5.02 -6.32 4.31
C ARG A 185 3.83 -6.40 3.36
N ASP A 186 2.73 -5.76 3.75
CA ASP A 186 1.58 -5.56 2.88
C ASP A 186 1.92 -4.53 1.80
N ILE A 187 1.94 -4.98 0.54
CA ILE A 187 2.27 -4.11 -0.60
C ILE A 187 1.23 -3.02 -0.84
N PHE A 188 0.02 -3.17 -0.30
CA PHE A 188 -1.01 -2.16 -0.39
C PHE A 188 -0.80 -0.98 0.58
N GLU A 189 0.04 -1.15 1.61
CA GLU A 189 0.40 -0.08 2.58
C GLU A 189 1.67 0.69 2.19
N ILE A 190 2.51 0.13 1.31
CA ILE A 190 3.75 0.78 0.84
C ILE A 190 3.41 1.93 -0.11
N ASN A 191 4.04 3.10 -0.01
CA ASN A 191 3.91 4.15 -1.02
C ASN A 191 5.01 4.02 -2.07
N GLY A 192 4.65 3.78 -3.34
CA GLY A 192 5.59 3.50 -4.43
C GLY A 192 5.65 2.03 -4.82
N GLU A 193 6.56 1.71 -5.75
CA GLU A 193 6.82 0.34 -6.20
C GLU A 193 8.03 -0.23 -5.41
N PRO A 194 7.83 -1.22 -4.54
CA PRO A 194 8.91 -1.79 -3.75
C PRO A 194 9.79 -2.73 -4.58
N PHE A 195 11.02 -2.94 -4.11
CA PHE A 195 11.89 -4.00 -4.61
C PHE A 195 11.58 -5.33 -3.92
N TYR A 196 11.68 -6.43 -4.67
CA TYR A 196 11.40 -7.79 -4.20
C TYR A 196 12.63 -8.69 -4.08
N SER A 197 13.81 -8.16 -4.41
CA SER A 197 15.08 -8.88 -4.36
C SER A 197 16.20 -7.94 -3.95
N LEU A 198 17.11 -8.42 -3.08
CA LEU A 198 18.31 -7.67 -2.69
C LEU A 198 19.20 -7.36 -3.91
N LEU A 199 19.25 -8.27 -4.88
CA LEU A 199 20.08 -8.12 -6.09
C LEU A 199 19.64 -6.94 -6.96
N GLU A 200 18.37 -6.52 -6.86
CA GLU A 200 17.86 -5.37 -7.61
C GLU A 200 18.33 -4.03 -7.02
N VAL A 201 18.68 -3.99 -5.74
CA VAL A 201 19.04 -2.74 -5.05
C VAL A 201 20.53 -2.59 -4.75
N VAL A 202 21.26 -3.70 -4.63
CA VAL A 202 22.70 -3.66 -4.31
C VAL A 202 23.45 -3.02 -5.47
N GLY A 203 24.25 -2.00 -5.19
CA GLY A 203 24.95 -1.19 -6.18
C GLY A 203 24.17 0.05 -6.65
N MET A 204 22.87 0.16 -6.36
CA MET A 204 22.12 1.39 -6.62
C MET A 204 22.53 2.51 -5.67
N VAL A 205 22.24 3.75 -6.07
CA VAL A 205 22.55 4.97 -5.34
C VAL A 205 21.28 5.56 -4.74
N SER A 206 21.36 6.00 -3.49
CA SER A 206 20.22 6.66 -2.83
C SER A 206 20.03 8.10 -3.30
N LYS A 207 18.82 8.45 -3.73
CA LYS A 207 18.46 9.82 -4.17
C LYS A 207 18.17 10.78 -3.03
N ARG A 208 17.98 10.24 -1.82
CA ARG A 208 17.58 11.01 -0.63
C ARG A 208 18.06 10.35 0.65
N TYR A 209 17.94 11.05 1.78
CA TYR A 209 18.19 10.45 3.08
C TYR A 209 17.08 9.45 3.41
N LEU A 210 17.45 8.24 3.83
CA LEU A 210 16.54 7.16 4.18
C LEU A 210 16.91 6.59 5.55
N ARG A 211 15.90 6.31 6.37
CA ARG A 211 16.08 5.79 7.73
C ARG A 211 16.11 4.26 7.73
N SER A 212 16.69 3.69 8.78
CA SER A 212 16.51 2.28 9.10
C SER A 212 15.01 1.94 9.23
N GLY A 213 14.62 0.76 8.78
CA GLY A 213 13.25 0.28 8.71
C GLY A 213 12.46 0.77 7.48
N THR A 214 13.02 1.65 6.65
CA THR A 214 12.36 2.10 5.42
C THR A 214 12.33 0.99 4.37
N VAL A 215 11.15 0.71 3.82
CA VAL A 215 10.99 -0.13 2.63
C VAL A 215 11.53 0.63 1.41
N LEU A 216 12.46 0.01 0.68
CA LEU A 216 13.04 0.61 -0.51
C LEU A 216 12.07 0.52 -1.70
N THR A 217 11.83 1.65 -2.35
CA THR A 217 11.02 1.77 -3.55
C THR A 217 11.81 2.39 -4.71
N LYS A 218 11.39 2.11 -5.94
CA LYS A 218 12.11 2.53 -7.15
C LYS A 218 12.34 4.04 -7.26
N ASP A 219 11.44 4.87 -6.73
CA ASP A 219 11.58 6.33 -6.76
C ASP A 219 12.64 6.88 -5.77
N MET A 220 13.11 6.04 -4.85
CA MET A 220 14.12 6.40 -3.86
C MET A 220 15.54 6.18 -4.36
N LEU A 221 15.72 5.33 -5.36
CA LEU A 221 17.02 4.88 -5.84
C LEU A 221 17.23 5.24 -7.31
N GLU A 222 18.49 5.30 -7.71
CA GLU A 222 18.91 5.43 -9.10
C GLU A 222 20.09 4.52 -9.39
N ASP A 223 20.28 4.21 -10.66
CA ASP A 223 21.46 3.48 -11.11
C ASP A 223 22.72 4.28 -10.80
N PRO A 224 23.87 3.62 -10.51
CA PRO A 224 25.12 4.34 -10.39
C PRO A 224 25.50 5.01 -11.72
N PRO A 225 26.24 6.13 -11.69
CA PRO A 225 26.68 6.79 -12.91
C PRO A 225 27.64 5.91 -13.72
N ASP A 226 27.51 5.92 -15.05
CA ASP A 226 28.37 5.19 -15.98
C ASP A 226 29.80 5.76 -16.02
N VAL A 227 29.93 7.06 -15.74
CA VAL A 227 31.20 7.74 -15.50
C VAL A 227 31.17 8.54 -14.20
N VAL A 228 32.23 8.43 -13.39
CA VAL A 228 32.36 9.19 -12.14
C VAL A 228 33.32 10.37 -12.29
N LYS A 229 33.10 11.42 -11.49
CA LYS A 229 34.05 12.54 -11.40
C LYS A 229 35.46 12.06 -11.04
N GLY A 230 36.45 12.52 -11.79
CA GLY A 230 37.86 12.13 -11.70
C GLY A 230 38.21 10.88 -12.51
N GLN A 231 37.24 10.19 -13.10
CA GLN A 231 37.51 9.03 -13.95
C GLN A 231 38.19 9.47 -15.24
N ILE A 232 39.26 8.77 -15.60
CA ILE A 232 39.90 8.92 -16.91
C ILE A 232 39.22 7.98 -17.89
N VAL A 233 38.63 8.53 -18.95
CA VAL A 233 37.97 7.78 -20.02
C VAL A 233 38.54 8.15 -21.39
N PRO A 234 38.55 7.23 -22.36
CA PRO A 234 38.83 7.59 -23.74
C PRO A 234 37.76 8.55 -24.26
N ALA A 235 38.18 9.50 -25.08
CA ALA A 235 37.30 10.44 -25.75
C ALA A 235 37.66 10.57 -27.22
N TYR A 236 36.70 10.95 -28.05
CA TYR A 236 36.95 11.18 -29.46
C TYR A 236 36.14 12.36 -30.01
N VAL A 237 36.70 13.02 -31.02
CA VAL A 237 35.98 13.93 -31.92
C VAL A 237 35.82 13.22 -33.25
N ASP A 238 34.63 13.30 -33.84
CA ASP A 238 34.32 12.76 -35.16
C ASP A 238 34.06 13.92 -36.14
N LEU A 239 34.97 14.10 -37.10
CA LEU A 239 34.92 15.12 -38.15
C LEU A 239 34.55 14.50 -39.52
N GLY A 240 33.81 13.39 -39.51
CA GLY A 240 33.40 12.67 -40.72
C GLY A 240 34.49 11.70 -41.20
N SER A 241 35.42 12.16 -42.03
CA SER A 241 36.50 11.31 -42.56
C SER A 241 37.65 11.08 -41.57
N ILE A 242 37.68 11.81 -40.46
CA ILE A 242 38.76 11.78 -39.47
C ILE A 242 38.14 11.62 -38.08
N LYS A 243 38.61 10.59 -37.34
CA LYS A 243 38.32 10.41 -35.92
C LYS A 243 39.60 10.64 -35.13
N VAL A 244 39.59 11.61 -34.22
CA VAL A 244 40.72 11.91 -33.33
C VAL A 244 40.37 11.44 -31.94
N SER A 245 41.20 10.59 -31.34
CA SER A 245 41.01 10.06 -29.99
C SER A 245 42.03 10.64 -29.01
N THR A 246 41.62 10.79 -27.76
CA THR A 246 42.46 11.27 -26.65
C THR A 246 41.91 10.71 -25.33
N PHE A 247 42.53 11.06 -24.21
CA PHE A 247 42.03 10.75 -22.87
C PHE A 247 41.58 12.02 -22.15
N VAL A 248 40.48 11.91 -21.42
CA VAL A 248 39.91 13.01 -20.65
C VAL A 248 39.60 12.57 -19.23
N GLU A 249 39.80 13.48 -18.28
CA GLU A 249 39.34 13.35 -16.91
C GLU A 249 37.93 13.94 -16.79
N VAL A 250 36.96 13.12 -16.40
CA VAL A 250 35.56 13.52 -16.23
C VAL A 250 35.43 14.44 -15.01
N LEU A 251 34.73 15.56 -15.12
CA LEU A 251 34.62 16.55 -14.03
C LEU A 251 33.31 16.49 -13.25
N GLU A 252 32.33 15.71 -13.72
CA GLU A 252 31.03 15.48 -13.10
C GLU A 252 30.54 14.05 -13.39
N ASN A 253 29.73 13.49 -12.50
CA ASN A 253 29.13 12.17 -12.76
C ASN A 253 28.21 12.26 -13.99
N GLY A 254 28.11 11.17 -14.76
CA GLY A 254 27.21 11.12 -15.89
C GLY A 254 26.74 9.71 -16.23
N HIS A 255 25.55 9.66 -16.82
CA HIS A 255 24.94 8.46 -17.35
C HIS A 255 25.06 8.40 -18.87
N LEU A 256 24.84 7.22 -19.42
CA LEU A 256 24.84 6.95 -20.85
C LEU A 256 23.94 7.94 -21.60
N GLY A 257 24.51 8.61 -22.59
CA GLY A 257 23.82 9.57 -23.44
C GLY A 257 23.77 10.99 -22.89
N GLU A 258 24.16 11.23 -21.63
CA GLU A 258 24.28 12.57 -21.06
C GLU A 258 25.56 13.26 -21.53
N THR A 259 25.54 14.60 -21.53
CA THR A 259 26.72 15.41 -21.80
C THR A 259 27.37 15.79 -20.50
N VAL A 260 28.64 15.44 -20.32
CA VAL A 260 29.44 15.82 -19.15
C VAL A 260 30.61 16.71 -19.54
N LYS A 261 31.02 17.57 -18.61
CA LYS A 261 32.25 18.34 -18.69
C LYS A 261 33.44 17.43 -18.36
N ALA A 262 34.49 17.51 -19.17
CA ALA A 262 35.75 16.81 -18.95
C ALA A 262 36.95 17.73 -19.25
N MET A 263 38.14 17.33 -18.81
CA MET A 263 39.40 18.00 -19.12
C MET A 263 40.31 17.05 -19.89
N ASN A 264 40.80 17.50 -21.03
CA ASN A 264 41.82 16.76 -21.77
C ASN A 264 43.11 16.70 -20.96
N ILE A 265 43.67 15.50 -20.81
CA ILE A 265 44.82 15.28 -19.92
C ILE A 265 46.11 15.89 -20.48
N GLU A 266 46.26 15.88 -21.80
CA GLU A 266 47.46 16.38 -22.49
C GLU A 266 47.44 17.91 -22.63
N SER A 267 46.36 18.44 -23.21
CA SER A 267 46.24 19.87 -23.52
C SER A 267 45.69 20.72 -22.37
N ARG A 268 45.15 20.09 -21.31
CA ARG A 268 44.47 20.75 -20.19
C ARG A 268 43.26 21.59 -20.56
N LYS A 269 42.76 21.50 -21.79
CA LYS A 269 41.54 22.20 -22.24
C LYS A 269 40.28 21.51 -21.73
N TYR A 270 39.25 22.31 -21.45
CA TYR A 270 37.93 21.80 -21.10
C TYR A 270 37.15 21.42 -22.35
N VAL A 271 36.44 20.29 -22.27
CA VAL A 271 35.61 19.78 -23.34
C VAL A 271 34.25 19.34 -22.79
N PHE A 272 33.22 19.44 -23.62
CA PHE A 272 31.93 18.81 -23.35
C PHE A 272 31.82 17.56 -24.22
N GLY A 273 31.52 16.43 -23.61
CA GLY A 273 31.38 15.17 -24.32
C GLY A 273 30.14 14.41 -23.91
N ARG A 274 29.55 13.68 -24.85
CA ARG A 274 28.42 12.77 -24.60
C ARG A 274 28.95 11.40 -24.17
N VAL A 275 28.44 10.85 -23.08
CA VAL A 275 28.80 9.52 -22.58
C VAL A 275 28.22 8.45 -23.52
N GLU A 276 29.07 7.55 -24.02
CA GLU A 276 28.71 6.42 -24.87
C GLU A 276 29.16 5.09 -24.22
N LYS A 277 28.60 3.97 -24.69
CA LYS A 277 28.83 2.64 -24.11
C LYS A 277 30.31 2.25 -24.23
N GLY A 278 30.97 1.93 -23.11
CA GLY A 278 32.40 1.58 -23.15
C GLY A 278 33.19 1.84 -21.86
N PRO A 279 32.81 2.78 -20.97
CA PRO A 279 32.37 4.16 -21.24
C PRO A 279 33.38 4.96 -22.09
N VAL A 280 32.90 5.73 -23.07
CA VAL A 280 33.70 6.62 -23.95
C VAL A 280 33.03 7.99 -24.05
N LEU A 281 33.79 9.09 -24.16
CA LEU A 281 33.24 10.43 -24.38
C LEU A 281 33.31 10.88 -25.85
N ARG A 282 32.16 11.11 -26.49
CA ARG A 282 32.11 11.79 -27.78
C ARG A 282 32.11 13.30 -27.58
N ILE A 283 33.22 13.95 -27.88
CA ILE A 283 33.39 15.40 -27.71
C ILE A 283 32.49 16.15 -28.71
N LEU A 284 31.65 17.03 -28.18
CA LEU A 284 30.72 17.88 -28.94
C LEU A 284 31.26 19.29 -29.17
N GLY A 285 32.14 19.76 -28.28
CA GLY A 285 32.74 21.10 -28.36
C GLY A 285 33.91 21.25 -27.38
N VAL A 286 34.81 22.17 -27.71
CA VAL A 286 35.95 22.58 -26.88
C VAL A 286 35.68 23.99 -26.38
N THR A 287 35.88 24.23 -25.09
CA THR A 287 35.83 25.58 -24.52
C THR A 287 37.24 26.15 -24.50
N GLU A 288 37.41 27.42 -24.90
CA GLU A 288 38.68 28.15 -24.81
C GLU A 288 39.15 28.35 -23.35
#